data_AF-A0A074VQ39-F1
#
_entry.id   AF-A0A074VQ39-F1
#
_cell.length_a   1.000
_cell.length_b   1.000
_cell.length_c   1.000
_cell.angle_alpha   90.00
_cell.angle_beta   90.00
_cell.angle_gamma   90.00
#
_symmetry.space_group_name_H-M   'P 1'
#
loop_
_entity.id
_entity.type
_entity.pdbx_description
1 polymer ?
#
loop_
_entity_poly.entity_id
_entity_poly.type
_entity_poly.pdbx_seq_one_letter_code
_entity_poly.pdbx_strand_id
1 'polypeptide(L)'
;MQSQYLTNSSWRLALGELELELEHWKLAILVLLLSVGVVVLVNVMRQVHFKYKDEPPIVFHWFPFYGDIFAFVPLGQKTTIYLGTKGNEFVLNGKLKDLNAEEVYSPLTTPVFGQGVVYDCSNAMLMQQKKEGT
;
A
#
# COMPACT_ATOMS: atom_id res chain seq x y z
N MET A 1 52.53 -29.34 17.99
CA MET A 1 52.55 -28.08 17.22
C MET A 1 52.42 -28.24 15.69
N GLN A 2 52.28 -29.45 15.11
CA GLN A 2 52.13 -29.62 13.64
C GLN A 2 50.67 -29.73 13.14
N SER A 3 49.69 -29.97 14.02
CA SER A 3 48.28 -30.20 13.62
C SER A 3 47.58 -28.95 13.05
N GLN A 4 47.94 -27.75 13.50
CA GLN A 4 47.33 -26.49 13.01
C GLN A 4 47.83 -26.02 11.64
N TYR A 5 48.97 -26.54 11.15
CA TYR A 5 49.49 -26.18 9.82
C TYR A 5 48.86 -27.04 8.71
N LEU A 6 48.59 -28.32 9.00
CA LEU A 6 47.95 -29.25 8.05
C LEU A 6 46.50 -28.87 7.75
N THR A 7 45.79 -28.25 8.69
CA THR A 7 44.41 -27.78 8.48
C THR A 7 44.37 -26.52 7.62
N ASN A 8 45.26 -25.55 7.86
CA ASN A 8 45.31 -24.32 7.07
C ASN A 8 45.77 -24.52 5.62
N SER A 9 46.58 -25.54 5.33
CA SER A 9 46.95 -25.90 3.95
C SER A 9 45.80 -26.60 3.21
N SER A 10 45.04 -27.46 3.90
CA SER A 10 43.98 -28.26 3.26
C SER A 10 42.81 -27.40 2.75
N TRP A 11 42.40 -26.37 3.50
CA TRP A 11 41.34 -25.46 3.03
C TRP A 11 41.79 -24.58 1.87
N ARG A 12 43.07 -24.18 1.82
CA ARG A 12 43.62 -23.38 0.72
C ARG A 12 43.79 -24.19 -0.57
N LEU A 13 44.06 -25.49 -0.45
CA LEU A 13 44.06 -26.42 -1.57
C LEU A 13 42.64 -26.70 -2.06
N ALA A 14 41.68 -26.94 -1.16
CA ALA A 14 40.27 -27.12 -1.51
C ALA A 14 39.65 -25.85 -2.14
N LEU A 15 40.05 -24.67 -1.67
CA LEU A 15 39.66 -23.38 -2.27
C LEU A 15 40.30 -23.20 -3.66
N GLY A 16 41.58 -23.56 -3.82
CA GLY A 16 42.28 -23.49 -5.11
C GLY A 16 41.79 -24.51 -6.15
N GLU A 17 41.38 -25.71 -5.72
CA GLU A 17 40.75 -26.73 -6.57
C GLU A 17 39.33 -26.31 -7.00
N LEU A 18 38.60 -25.59 -6.15
CA LEU A 18 37.30 -25.02 -6.51
C LEU A 18 37.44 -23.84 -7.50
N GLU A 19 38.55 -23.09 -7.44
CA GLU A 19 38.83 -21.95 -8.31
C GLU A 19 39.24 -22.35 -9.73
N LEU A 20 39.71 -23.59 -9.96
CA LEU A 20 40.28 -24.03 -11.24
C LEU A 20 39.36 -24.89 -12.13
N GLU A 21 38.23 -25.36 -11.60
CA GLU A 21 37.22 -26.19 -12.32
C GLU A 21 35.96 -25.40 -12.73
N LEU A 22 35.95 -24.09 -12.49
CA LEU A 22 34.76 -23.27 -12.66
C LEU A 22 34.76 -22.57 -14.03
N GLU A 23 34.16 -23.23 -15.01
CA GLU A 23 33.96 -22.67 -16.35
C GLU A 23 33.34 -21.27 -16.31
N HIS A 24 33.70 -20.41 -17.26
CA HIS A 24 33.27 -19.01 -17.35
C HIS A 24 31.74 -18.84 -17.25
N TRP A 25 30.95 -19.80 -17.73
CA TRP A 25 29.49 -19.76 -17.63
C TRP A 25 28.98 -20.04 -16.21
N LYS A 26 29.67 -20.86 -15.40
CA LYS A 26 29.35 -21.12 -13.99
C LYS A 26 29.64 -19.88 -13.14
N LEU A 27 30.75 -19.18 -13.42
CA LEU A 27 31.07 -17.89 -12.81
C LEU A 27 30.00 -16.82 -13.15
N ALA A 28 29.57 -16.75 -14.41
CA ALA A 28 28.52 -15.82 -14.82
C ALA A 28 27.20 -16.06 -14.07
N ILE A 29 26.80 -17.32 -13.85
CA ILE A 29 25.60 -17.67 -13.08
C ILE A 29 25.75 -17.26 -11.60
N LEU A 30 26.89 -17.53 -10.97
CA LEU A 30 27.11 -17.13 -9.58
C LEU A 30 27.07 -15.62 -9.40
N VAL A 31 27.70 -14.86 -10.31
CA VAL A 31 27.64 -13.40 -10.31
C VAL A 31 26.22 -12.89 -10.51
N LEU A 32 25.45 -13.50 -11.41
CA LEU A 32 24.04 -13.15 -11.64
C LEU A 32 23.19 -13.39 -10.38
N LEU A 33 23.31 -14.56 -9.75
CA LEU A 33 22.59 -14.89 -8.52
C LEU A 33 22.94 -13.93 -7.37
N LEU A 34 24.21 -13.59 -7.23
CA LEU A 34 24.68 -12.65 -6.21
C LEU A 34 24.16 -11.22 -6.50
N SER A 35 24.11 -10.82 -7.77
CA SER A 35 23.58 -9.50 -8.18
C SER A 35 22.08 -9.36 -7.87
N VAL A 36 21.29 -10.41 -8.05
CA VAL A 36 19.86 -10.41 -7.68
C VAL A 36 19.71 -10.26 -6.17
N GLY A 37 20.51 -10.98 -5.40
CA GLY A 37 20.54 -10.84 -3.93
C GLY A 37 20.88 -9.41 -3.49
N VAL A 38 21.86 -8.76 -4.13
CA VAL A 38 22.23 -7.37 -3.86
C VAL A 38 21.11 -6.40 -4.22
N VAL A 39 20.43 -6.59 -5.36
CA VAL A 39 19.28 -5.75 -5.76
C VAL A 39 18.13 -5.87 -4.75
N VAL A 40 17.82 -7.09 -4.31
CA VAL A 40 16.80 -7.34 -3.29
C VAL A 40 17.21 -6.68 -1.97
N LEU A 41 18.46 -6.85 -1.54
CA LEU A 41 18.97 -6.27 -0.30
C LEU A 41 18.93 -4.74 -0.34
N VAL A 42 19.37 -4.11 -1.43
CA VAL A 42 19.30 -2.65 -1.62
C VAL A 42 17.85 -2.17 -1.63
N ASN A 43 16.94 -2.90 -2.28
CA ASN A 43 15.53 -2.55 -2.26
C ASN A 43 14.91 -2.66 -0.86
N VAL A 44 15.24 -3.71 -0.10
CA VAL A 44 14.78 -3.88 1.29
C VAL A 44 15.40 -2.82 2.21
N MET A 45 16.68 -2.52 2.08
CA MET A 45 17.35 -1.47 2.85
C MET A 45 16.76 -0.09 2.55
N ARG A 46 16.43 0.19 1.28
CA ARG A 46 15.70 1.40 0.88
C ARG A 46 14.33 1.46 1.57
N GLN A 47 13.59 0.34 1.62
CA GLN A 47 12.29 0.28 2.30
C GLN A 47 12.40 0.45 3.82
N VAL A 48 13.48 -0.03 4.44
CA VAL A 48 13.69 0.09 5.90
C VAL A 48 14.16 1.49 6.30
N HIS A 49 15.06 2.11 5.53
CA HIS A 49 15.57 3.46 5.82
C HIS A 49 14.60 4.59 5.41
N PHE A 50 13.85 4.42 4.32
CA PHE A 50 12.79 5.35 3.92
C PHE A 50 11.43 4.82 4.35
N LYS A 51 11.14 4.91 5.64
CA LYS A 51 9.74 4.90 6.11
C LYS A 51 9.14 6.26 5.77
N TYR A 52 8.39 6.33 4.68
CA TYR A 52 7.54 7.48 4.43
C TYR A 52 6.52 7.54 5.58
N LYS A 53 6.64 8.58 6.40
CA LYS A 53 5.89 8.72 7.65
C LYS A 53 4.41 9.06 7.41
N ASP A 54 4.10 9.53 6.19
CA ASP A 54 2.83 10.16 5.84
C ASP A 54 2.06 9.42 4.73
N GLU A 55 2.54 8.26 4.27
CA GLU A 55 1.85 7.48 3.23
C GLU A 55 1.86 5.97 3.58
N PRO A 56 0.71 5.30 3.44
CA PRO A 56 0.55 3.91 3.85
C PRO A 56 1.49 2.97 3.08
N PRO A 57 1.91 1.83 3.68
CA PRO A 57 2.82 0.89 3.05
C PRO A 57 2.26 0.40 1.70
N ILE A 58 3.06 0.58 0.65
CA ILE A 58 2.69 0.28 -0.73
C ILE A 58 2.64 -1.23 -0.91
N VAL A 59 1.47 -1.83 -0.72
CA VAL A 59 1.25 -3.23 -1.06
C VAL A 59 0.65 -3.36 -2.46
N PHE A 60 -0.37 -2.56 -2.84
CA PHE A 60 -0.93 -2.56 -4.19
C PHE A 60 -1.71 -1.26 -4.52
N HIS A 61 -1.04 -0.25 -5.08
CA HIS A 61 -1.75 0.85 -5.77
C HIS A 61 -1.64 0.61 -7.29
N TRP A 62 -2.72 0.17 -7.93
CA TRP A 62 -2.82 0.09 -9.40
C TRP A 62 -3.05 1.47 -10.06
N PHE A 63 -3.16 2.53 -9.25
CA PHE A 63 -3.52 3.90 -9.67
C PHE A 63 -2.38 4.93 -9.73
N PRO A 64 -1.07 4.62 -9.92
CA PRO A 64 -0.03 5.66 -9.95
C PRO A 64 -0.09 6.56 -11.19
N PHE A 65 -0.93 6.24 -12.18
CA PHE A 65 -1.05 6.98 -13.44
C PHE A 65 -2.03 8.15 -13.40
N TYR A 66 -2.94 8.18 -12.41
CA TYR A 66 -3.93 9.23 -12.26
C TYR A 66 -3.66 9.95 -10.94
N GLY A 67 -3.63 11.29 -10.95
CA GLY A 67 -3.41 12.07 -9.73
C GLY A 67 -4.51 11.86 -8.69
N ASP A 68 -4.39 12.52 -7.53
CA ASP A 68 -5.27 12.32 -6.37
C ASP A 68 -6.75 12.62 -6.62
N ILE A 69 -7.10 13.34 -7.70
CA ILE A 69 -8.47 13.70 -8.07
C ILE A 69 -8.78 13.15 -9.46
N PHE A 70 -9.81 12.32 -9.57
CA PHE A 70 -10.32 11.86 -10.87
C PHE A 70 -11.82 11.63 -10.82
N ALA A 71 -12.48 11.82 -11.97
CA ALA A 71 -13.91 11.64 -12.12
C ALA A 71 -14.21 10.54 -13.15
N PHE A 72 -15.16 9.67 -12.83
CA PHE A 72 -15.62 8.61 -13.72
C PHE A 72 -17.14 8.43 -13.56
N VAL A 73 -17.76 7.68 -14.47
CA VAL A 73 -19.23 7.58 -14.55
C VAL A 73 -19.69 6.14 -14.37
N PRO A 74 -19.72 5.61 -13.13
CA PRO A 74 -20.38 4.34 -12.87
C PRO A 74 -21.90 4.57 -12.88
N LEU A 75 -22.61 3.86 -13.76
CA LEU A 75 -24.09 3.88 -13.82
C LEU A 75 -24.71 5.25 -14.16
N GLY A 76 -24.06 6.03 -15.01
CA GLY A 76 -24.62 7.27 -15.57
C GLY A 76 -24.54 8.50 -14.66
N GLN A 77 -24.07 8.36 -13.42
CA GLN A 77 -23.80 9.46 -12.51
C GLN A 77 -22.30 9.76 -12.45
N LYS A 78 -21.93 11.05 -12.48
CA LYS A 78 -20.53 11.48 -12.40
C LYS A 78 -20.05 11.39 -10.96
N THR A 79 -19.19 10.41 -10.66
CA THR A 79 -18.58 10.23 -9.35
C THR A 79 -17.15 10.75 -9.38
N THR A 80 -16.86 11.73 -8.54
CA THR A 80 -15.49 12.27 -8.36
C THR A 80 -14.88 11.65 -7.12
N ILE A 81 -13.73 11.00 -7.29
CA ILE A 81 -12.93 10.45 -6.19
C ILE A 81 -11.80 11.44 -5.90
N TYR A 82 -11.65 11.79 -4.62
CA TYR A 82 -10.51 12.55 -4.12
C TYR A 82 -9.79 11.68 -3.08
N LEU A 83 -8.63 11.15 -3.47
CA LEU A 83 -7.78 10.30 -2.66
C LEU A 83 -6.89 11.12 -1.71
N GLY A 84 -6.38 10.45 -0.68
CA GLY A 84 -5.44 11.01 0.29
C GLY A 84 -6.11 11.78 1.43
N THR A 85 -5.28 12.27 2.35
CA THR A 85 -5.73 12.98 3.56
C THR A 85 -6.49 14.27 3.24
N LYS A 86 -6.03 15.00 2.20
CA LYS A 86 -6.70 16.22 1.70
C LYS A 86 -8.09 15.93 1.14
N GLY A 87 -8.26 14.80 0.45
CA GLY A 87 -9.56 14.35 -0.04
C GLY A 87 -10.52 13.97 1.09
N ASN A 88 -10.02 13.26 2.11
CA ASN A 88 -10.81 12.93 3.29
C ASN A 88 -11.29 14.18 4.03
N GLU A 89 -10.42 15.17 4.22
CA GLU A 89 -10.80 16.44 4.86
C GLU A 89 -11.86 17.17 4.03
N PHE A 90 -11.72 17.19 2.71
CA PHE A 90 -12.70 17.80 1.80
C PHE A 90 -14.07 17.12 1.87
N VAL A 91 -14.12 15.79 1.83
CA VAL A 91 -15.38 15.03 1.82
C VAL A 91 -16.06 15.00 3.19
N LEU A 92 -15.29 14.81 4.28
CA LEU A 92 -15.84 14.63 5.62
C LEU A 92 -16.15 15.96 6.32
N ASN A 93 -15.41 17.04 6.02
CA ASN A 93 -15.63 18.36 6.61
C ASN A 93 -16.28 19.36 5.63
N GLY A 94 -16.80 18.87 4.50
CA GLY A 94 -17.54 19.70 3.55
C GLY A 94 -18.78 20.33 4.17
N LYS A 95 -19.16 21.50 3.67
CA LYS A 95 -20.39 22.17 4.12
C LYS A 95 -21.60 21.38 3.62
N LEU A 96 -22.65 21.27 4.43
CA LEU A 96 -23.87 20.51 4.10
C LEU A 96 -24.58 20.99 2.83
N LYS A 97 -24.36 22.24 2.43
CA LYS A 97 -24.88 22.81 1.17
C LYS A 97 -24.12 22.35 -0.07
N ASP A 98 -22.87 21.93 0.09
CA ASP A 98 -21.95 21.57 -1.00
C ASP A 98 -21.82 20.04 -1.10
N LEU A 99 -21.88 19.32 0.04
CA LEU A 99 -21.87 17.86 0.12
C LEU A 99 -23.02 17.37 1.01
N ASN A 100 -23.90 16.53 0.46
CA ASN A 100 -25.04 15.96 1.17
C ASN A 100 -25.08 14.43 1.02
N ALA A 101 -25.13 13.72 2.15
CA ALA A 101 -25.24 12.27 2.19
C ALA A 101 -26.70 11.78 2.07
N GLU A 102 -27.67 12.59 2.49
CA GLU A 102 -29.09 12.23 2.51
C GLU A 102 -29.59 11.93 1.10
N GLU A 103 -29.29 12.81 0.14
CA GLU A 103 -29.71 12.69 -1.26
C GLU A 103 -29.14 11.43 -1.94
N VAL A 104 -27.94 11.00 -1.55
CA VAL A 104 -27.27 9.84 -2.14
C VAL A 104 -27.74 8.53 -1.53
N TYR A 105 -27.93 8.47 -0.21
CA TYR A 105 -28.24 7.22 0.49
C TYR A 105 -29.73 6.96 0.70
N SER A 106 -30.56 8.01 0.79
CA SER A 106 -32.00 7.90 1.09
C SER A 106 -32.74 6.86 0.23
N PRO A 107 -32.60 6.82 -1.12
CA PRO A 107 -33.33 5.87 -1.95
C PRO A 107 -33.04 4.40 -1.61
N LEU A 108 -31.85 4.12 -1.07
CA LEU A 108 -31.42 2.78 -0.68
C LEU A 108 -31.75 2.48 0.79
N THR A 109 -31.66 3.47 1.67
CA THR A 109 -31.78 3.25 3.12
C THR A 109 -33.20 3.42 3.66
N THR A 110 -34.01 4.34 3.12
CA THR A 110 -35.40 4.54 3.54
C THR A 110 -36.25 3.26 3.45
N PRO A 111 -36.20 2.44 2.38
CA PRO A 111 -36.98 1.19 2.34
C PRO A 111 -36.47 0.12 3.33
N VAL A 112 -35.22 0.23 3.80
CA VAL A 112 -34.62 -0.73 4.74
C VAL A 112 -34.91 -0.34 6.19
N PHE A 113 -34.74 0.94 6.54
CA PHE A 113 -34.83 1.43 7.91
C PHE A 113 -36.18 2.06 8.25
N GLY A 114 -36.98 2.44 7.25
CA GLY A 114 -38.26 3.13 7.43
C GLY A 114 -38.16 4.64 7.26
N GLN A 115 -39.33 5.30 7.25
CA GLN A 115 -39.42 6.75 7.08
C GLN A 115 -39.10 7.50 8.39
N GLY A 116 -38.51 8.69 8.26
CA GLY A 116 -38.18 9.59 9.39
C GLY A 116 -36.95 9.20 10.21
N VAL A 117 -36.13 8.24 9.75
CA VAL A 117 -34.92 7.79 10.43
C VAL A 117 -33.69 7.83 9.51
N VAL A 118 -32.50 7.98 10.10
CA VAL A 118 -31.21 7.94 9.40
C VAL A 118 -31.12 9.01 8.28
N TYR A 119 -31.22 8.62 7.01
CA TYR A 119 -31.11 9.48 5.84
C TYR A 119 -32.48 9.85 5.24
N ASP A 120 -33.57 9.61 5.96
CA ASP A 120 -34.91 10.08 5.60
C ASP A 120 -35.32 11.34 6.40
N CYS A 121 -34.35 12.02 7.02
CA CYS A 121 -34.59 13.17 7.87
C CYS A 121 -33.41 14.16 7.80
N SER A 122 -33.70 15.42 8.13
CA SER A 122 -32.67 16.48 8.14
C SER A 122 -31.49 16.12 9.05
N ASN A 123 -30.28 16.57 8.70
CA ASN A 123 -29.07 16.29 9.48
C ASN A 123 -29.18 16.71 10.97
N ALA A 124 -29.96 17.76 11.28
CA ALA A 124 -30.22 18.14 12.68
C ALA A 124 -30.95 17.03 13.46
N MET A 125 -31.98 16.43 12.85
CA MET A 125 -32.71 15.30 13.43
C MET A 125 -31.82 14.06 13.55
N LEU A 126 -30.99 13.80 12.53
CA LEU A 126 -30.03 12.70 12.57
C LEU A 126 -29.04 12.83 13.75
N MET A 127 -28.56 14.04 14.04
CA MET A 127 -27.67 14.27 15.17
C MET A 127 -28.38 14.11 16.52
N GLN A 128 -29.67 14.45 16.60
CA GLN A 128 -30.50 14.18 17.78
C GLN A 128 -30.67 12.66 17.98
N GLN A 129 -31.02 11.92 16.93
CA GLN A 129 -31.14 10.46 16.98
C GLN A 129 -29.84 9.78 17.47
N LYS A 130 -28.68 10.23 16.98
CA LYS A 130 -27.38 9.73 17.45
C LYS A 130 -27.14 10.00 18.93
N LYS A 131 -27.53 11.19 19.40
CA LYS A 131 -27.38 11.60 20.80
C LYS A 131 -28.29 10.78 21.72
N GLU A 132 -29.50 10.45 21.28
CA GLU A 132 -30.46 9.65 22.05
C GLU A 132 -30.12 8.16 22.06
N GLY A 133 -29.41 7.68 21.04
CA GLY A 133 -29.01 6.27 20.91
C GLY A 133 -27.65 5.91 21.53
N THR A 134 -26.95 6.84 22.18
CA THR A 134 -25.66 6.60 22.87
C THR A 134 -25.84 6.70 24.38
#